data_AF-A0A5B7AXF7-F1
#
_entry.id   AF-A0A5B7AXF7-F1
#
_cell.length_a   1.000
_cell.length_b   1.000
_cell.length_c   1.000
_cell.angle_alpha   90.00
_cell.angle_beta   90.00
_cell.angle_gamma   90.00
#
_symmetry.space_group_name_H-M   'P 1'
#
loop_
_entity.id
_entity.type
_entity.pdbx_description
1 polymer ?
#
loop_
_entity_poly.entity_id
_entity_poly.type
_entity_poly.pdbx_seq_one_letter_code
_entity_poly.pdbx_strand_id
1 'polypeptide(L)'
;LKVGLVDKALAMLDKLEGLIPTTRRNVAFDFLLRLYAETGKKDELYRIWNLYKKMKRIYNKGYLSMISSLLKFNDIEGAENIFKEWESRGLSYDFRIPNFLIDAYCRNGLLGKAEALLDRGIVKGGNPSVNTWYYLAGGYIEDVQVPKAVEALKKAILVCPSNWKPSKDTLSACLEYFERQGDVEQTEEFVRMLKVEGIFSTAVHDRLLSFIKDG
;
A
#
# COMPACT_ATOMS: atom_id res chain seq x y z
N LEU A 1 21.77 -2.85 10.46
CA LEU A 1 22.40 -1.67 11.13
C LEU A 1 23.11 -2.13 12.40
N LYS A 2 24.29 -1.59 12.73
CA LYS A 2 25.04 -1.93 13.94
C LYS A 2 24.25 -1.54 15.19
N VAL A 3 24.23 -2.44 16.19
CA VAL A 3 23.54 -2.31 17.49
C VAL A 3 23.69 -0.92 18.13
N GLY A 4 24.87 -0.29 18.00
CA GLY A 4 25.14 1.05 18.53
C GLY A 4 24.35 2.23 17.93
N LEU A 5 23.63 2.07 16.81
CA LEU A 5 22.72 3.12 16.30
C LEU A 5 21.38 3.13 17.03
N VAL A 6 20.92 1.97 17.51
CA VAL A 6 19.68 1.83 18.28
C VAL A 6 19.87 2.37 19.69
N ASP A 7 20.99 2.03 20.34
CA ASP A 7 21.30 2.52 21.68
C ASP A 7 21.53 4.05 21.68
N LYS A 8 22.13 4.59 20.61
CA LYS A 8 22.21 6.05 20.41
C LYS A 8 20.86 6.69 20.17
N ALA A 9 19.96 6.07 19.41
CA ALA A 9 18.62 6.58 19.18
C ALA A 9 17.77 6.53 20.46
N LEU A 10 17.95 5.51 21.29
CA LEU A 10 17.35 5.37 22.62
C LEU A 10 17.89 6.41 23.61
N ALA A 11 19.20 6.56 23.72
CA ALA A 11 19.80 7.59 24.56
C ALA A 11 19.42 9.01 24.10
N MET A 12 19.28 9.20 22.78
CA MET A 12 18.77 10.45 22.23
C MET A 12 17.28 10.63 22.54
N LEU A 13 16.48 9.56 22.51
CA LEU A 13 15.08 9.59 22.92
C LEU A 13 14.91 9.97 24.39
N ASP A 14 15.62 9.32 25.32
CA ASP A 14 15.55 9.61 26.76
C ASP A 14 15.95 11.07 27.03
N LYS A 15 16.99 11.55 26.33
CA LYS A 15 17.41 12.96 26.38
C LYS A 15 16.36 13.91 25.78
N LEU A 16 15.60 13.46 24.78
CA LEU A 16 14.54 14.21 24.12
C LEU A 16 13.22 14.20 24.90
N GLU A 17 12.92 13.15 25.68
CA GLU A 17 11.74 13.11 26.56
C GLU A 17 11.75 14.26 27.58
N GLY A 18 12.95 14.67 28.04
CA GLY A 18 13.13 15.83 28.91
C GLY A 18 13.20 17.19 28.20
N LEU A 19 13.42 17.24 26.87
CA LEU A 19 13.81 18.48 26.17
C LEU A 19 12.89 18.88 24.99
N ILE A 20 12.00 18.02 24.50
CA ILE A 20 11.17 18.33 23.33
C ILE A 20 9.88 19.08 23.74
N PRO A 21 9.63 20.29 23.18
CA PRO A 21 8.31 20.91 23.18
C PRO A 21 7.24 19.96 22.64
N THR A 22 6.05 19.95 23.22
CA THR A 22 4.94 19.03 22.89
C THR A 22 4.66 18.87 21.38
N THR A 23 4.96 19.89 20.57
CA THR A 23 4.79 19.93 19.11
C THR A 23 5.73 19.02 18.31
N ARG A 24 6.93 18.66 18.80
CA ARG A 24 7.89 17.81 18.06
C ARG A 24 7.87 16.33 18.48
N ARG A 25 7.14 15.97 19.53
CA ARG A 25 7.11 14.59 20.06
C ARG A 25 6.51 13.57 19.09
N ASN A 26 5.49 13.95 18.33
CA ASN A 26 4.87 13.06 17.32
C ASN A 26 5.85 12.61 16.23
N VAL A 27 6.79 13.49 15.85
CA VAL A 27 7.83 13.19 14.85
C VAL A 27 8.86 12.22 15.43
N ALA A 28 9.22 12.38 16.71
CA ALA A 28 10.11 11.45 17.39
C ALA A 28 9.50 10.05 17.50
N PHE A 29 8.22 9.93 17.89
CA PHE A 29 7.54 8.63 17.93
C PHE A 29 7.49 7.93 16.57
N ASP A 30 7.15 8.67 15.51
CA ASP A 30 7.17 8.14 14.14
C ASP A 30 8.56 7.60 13.75
N PHE A 31 9.63 8.31 14.08
CA PHE A 31 11.00 7.85 13.83
C PHE A 31 11.34 6.57 14.61
N LEU A 32 11.00 6.51 15.90
CA LEU A 32 11.26 5.33 16.73
C LEU A 32 10.52 4.10 16.25
N LEU A 33 9.23 4.24 15.92
CA LEU A 33 8.43 3.11 15.43
C LEU A 33 9.09 2.51 14.19
N ARG A 34 9.51 3.36 13.24
CA ARG A 34 10.20 2.92 12.03
C ARG A 34 11.56 2.28 12.33
N LEU A 35 12.36 2.87 13.22
CA LEU A 35 13.66 2.33 13.62
C LEU A 35 13.55 0.96 14.28
N TYR A 36 12.59 0.78 15.18
CA TYR A 36 12.39 -0.51 15.85
C TYR A 36 11.89 -1.59 14.89
N ALA A 37 11.05 -1.21 13.94
CA ALA A 37 10.64 -2.11 12.87
C ALA A 37 11.84 -2.55 11.99
N GLU A 38 12.73 -1.62 11.64
CA GLU A 38 13.94 -1.90 10.84
C GLU A 38 15.00 -2.71 11.60
N THR A 39 14.94 -2.70 12.93
CA THR A 39 15.91 -3.39 13.79
C THR A 39 15.37 -4.69 14.38
N GLY A 40 14.16 -5.10 13.97
CA GLY A 40 13.58 -6.38 14.34
C GLY A 40 13.03 -6.46 15.77
N LYS A 41 12.90 -5.33 16.48
CA LYS A 41 12.53 -5.29 17.90
C LYS A 41 11.02 -5.03 18.09
N LYS A 42 10.20 -6.06 17.87
CA LYS A 42 8.73 -5.96 17.93
C LYS A 42 8.19 -5.56 19.32
N ASP A 43 8.76 -6.06 20.40
CA ASP A 43 8.30 -5.71 21.76
C ASP A 43 8.51 -4.22 22.07
N GLU A 44 9.64 -3.67 21.63
CA GLU A 44 9.93 -2.24 21.76
C GLU A 44 8.96 -1.39 20.93
N LEU A 45 8.52 -1.87 19.76
CA LEU A 45 7.51 -1.20 18.96
C LEU A 45 6.22 -0.99 19.76
N TYR A 46 5.74 -2.02 20.47
CA TYR A 46 4.55 -1.91 21.32
C TYR A 46 4.78 -1.06 22.56
N ARG A 47 5.95 -1.13 23.20
CA ARG A 47 6.32 -0.26 24.31
C ARG A 47 6.23 1.21 23.91
N ILE A 48 6.84 1.58 22.78
CA ILE A 48 6.80 2.93 22.23
C ILE A 48 5.38 3.35 21.84
N TRP A 49 4.60 2.47 21.22
CA TRP A 49 3.20 2.77 20.88
C TRP A 49 2.36 3.08 22.13
N ASN A 50 2.55 2.31 23.21
CA ASN A 50 1.87 2.55 24.48
C ASN A 50 2.28 3.89 25.12
N LEU A 51 3.54 4.32 24.96
CA LEU A 51 3.97 5.66 25.36
C LEU A 51 3.34 6.75 24.48
N TYR A 52 3.29 6.54 23.16
CA TYR A 52 2.66 7.49 22.24
C TYR A 52 1.17 7.69 22.56
N LYS A 53 0.45 6.62 22.92
CA LYS A 53 -0.96 6.69 23.35
C LYS A 53 -1.22 7.51 24.60
N LYS A 54 -0.22 7.74 25.46
CA LYS A 54 -0.36 8.64 26.62
C LYS A 54 -0.41 10.12 26.22
N MET A 55 -0.15 10.44 24.95
CA MET A 55 -0.24 11.81 24.44
C MET A 55 -1.69 12.24 24.19
N LYS A 56 -1.96 13.55 24.30
CA LYS A 56 -3.31 14.13 24.10
C LYS A 56 -3.92 13.83 22.72
N ARG A 57 -3.11 13.64 21.67
CA ARG A 57 -3.62 13.38 20.32
C ARG A 57 -2.62 12.63 19.44
N ILE A 58 -3.05 11.50 18.88
CA ILE A 58 -2.38 10.79 17.79
C ILE A 58 -3.06 11.17 16.47
N TYR A 59 -2.28 11.54 15.48
CA TYR A 59 -2.74 11.87 14.13
C TYR A 59 -2.59 10.66 13.19
N ASN A 60 -3.20 10.71 12.01
CA ASN A 60 -3.09 9.67 10.97
C ASN A 60 -1.66 9.19 10.75
N LYS A 61 -0.68 10.11 10.75
CA LYS A 61 0.73 9.77 10.60
C LYS A 61 1.24 8.77 11.65
N GLY A 62 0.79 8.86 12.90
CA GLY A 62 1.20 7.92 13.96
C GLY A 62 0.66 6.51 13.72
N TYR A 63 -0.62 6.40 13.36
CA TYR A 63 -1.24 5.12 12.99
C TYR A 63 -0.61 4.52 11.74
N LEU A 64 -0.33 5.35 10.73
CA LEU A 64 0.37 4.96 9.52
C LEU A 64 1.72 4.32 9.85
N SER A 65 2.54 4.98 10.69
CA SER A 65 3.84 4.45 11.10
C SER A 65 3.73 3.18 11.92
N MET A 66 2.74 3.06 12.82
CA MET A 66 2.55 1.86 13.63
C MET A 66 2.10 0.67 12.77
N ILE A 67 1.07 0.83 11.93
CA ILE A 67 0.54 -0.22 11.07
C ILE A 67 1.60 -0.71 10.09
N SER A 68 2.26 0.23 9.38
CA SER A 68 3.34 -0.13 8.45
C SER A 68 4.52 -0.84 9.15
N SER A 69 4.83 -0.45 10.39
CA SER A 69 5.87 -1.10 11.20
C SER A 69 5.49 -2.52 11.61
N LEU A 70 4.24 -2.76 12.05
CA LEU A 70 3.75 -4.09 12.40
C LEU A 70 3.75 -5.05 11.21
N LEU A 71 3.36 -4.56 10.03
CA LEU A 71 3.33 -5.38 8.82
C LEU A 71 4.71 -5.80 8.32
N LYS A 72 5.79 -5.09 8.69
CA LYS A 72 7.17 -5.57 8.48
C LYS A 72 7.49 -6.83 9.27
N PHE A 73 6.77 -7.10 10.36
CA PHE A 73 6.84 -8.34 11.13
C PHE A 73 5.81 -9.39 10.70
N ASN A 74 5.10 -9.16 9.60
CA ASN A 74 3.92 -9.92 9.19
C ASN A 74 2.84 -10.01 10.30
N ASP A 75 2.81 -9.03 11.22
CA ASP A 75 1.81 -8.98 12.29
C ASP A 75 0.52 -8.35 11.82
N ILE A 76 -0.22 -9.12 11.02
CA ILE A 76 -1.50 -8.69 10.43
C ILE A 76 -2.54 -8.46 11.52
N GLU A 77 -2.63 -9.33 12.52
CA GLU A 77 -3.60 -9.19 13.62
C GLU A 77 -3.33 -7.93 14.46
N GLY A 78 -2.06 -7.68 14.80
CA GLY A 78 -1.66 -6.44 15.45
C GLY A 78 -2.03 -5.22 14.63
N ALA A 79 -1.77 -5.24 13.32
CA ALA A 79 -2.09 -4.15 12.41
C ALA A 79 -3.62 -3.93 12.30
N GLU A 80 -4.42 -4.99 12.24
CA GLU A 80 -5.89 -4.95 12.26
C GLU A 80 -6.41 -4.30 13.55
N ASN A 81 -5.82 -4.61 14.70
CA ASN A 81 -6.19 -4.02 15.98
C ASN A 81 -5.89 -2.52 16.03
N ILE A 82 -4.72 -2.10 15.54
CA ILE A 82 -4.37 -0.67 15.43
C ILE A 82 -5.29 0.04 14.42
N PHE A 83 -5.68 -0.61 13.33
CA PHE A 83 -6.61 -0.06 12.35
C PHE A 83 -8.02 0.15 12.92
N LYS A 84 -8.55 -0.83 13.68
CA LYS A 84 -9.82 -0.68 14.39
C LYS A 84 -9.77 0.48 15.38
N GLU A 85 -8.66 0.63 16.11
CA GLU A 85 -8.45 1.79 16.98
C GLU A 85 -8.48 3.09 16.15
N TRP A 86 -7.71 3.18 15.07
CA TRP A 86 -7.68 4.36 14.20
C TRP A 86 -9.07 4.78 13.70
N GLU A 87 -9.85 3.83 13.20
CA GLU A 87 -11.19 4.10 12.68
C GLU A 87 -12.16 4.59 13.74
N SER A 88 -12.02 4.14 14.99
CA SER A 88 -12.87 4.57 16.10
C SER A 88 -12.63 6.03 16.53
N ARG A 89 -11.50 6.63 16.12
CA ARG A 89 -11.09 7.97 16.57
C ARG A 89 -11.74 9.12 15.80
N GLY A 90 -12.51 8.83 14.74
CA GLY A 90 -13.17 9.85 13.94
C GLY A 90 -12.22 10.84 13.27
N LEU A 91 -10.98 10.41 12.96
CA LEU A 91 -10.01 11.21 12.21
C LEU A 91 -10.45 11.34 10.75
N SER A 92 -9.97 12.37 10.05
CA SER A 92 -10.14 12.48 8.60
C SER A 92 -9.64 11.21 7.92
N TYR A 93 -10.47 10.62 7.06
CA TYR A 93 -10.21 9.30 6.49
C TYR A 93 -9.06 9.37 5.48
N ASP A 94 -7.89 8.86 5.89
CA ASP A 94 -6.67 8.84 5.08
C ASP A 94 -6.50 7.43 4.51
N PHE A 95 -6.79 7.28 3.21
CA PHE A 95 -6.81 5.98 2.53
C PHE A 95 -5.44 5.30 2.52
N ARG A 96 -4.34 6.01 2.78
CA ARG A 96 -3.01 5.38 2.92
C ARG A 96 -2.97 4.37 4.06
N ILE A 97 -3.79 4.54 5.10
CA ILE A 97 -3.84 3.65 6.26
C ILE A 97 -4.44 2.28 5.91
N PRO A 98 -5.68 2.16 5.40
CA PRO A 98 -6.21 0.87 4.96
C PRO A 98 -5.38 0.26 3.82
N ASN A 99 -4.72 1.08 2.99
CA ASN A 99 -3.89 0.60 1.89
C ASN A 99 -2.74 -0.30 2.34
N PHE A 100 -2.17 -0.07 3.53
CA PHE A 100 -1.16 -0.97 4.11
C PHE A 100 -1.71 -2.35 4.41
N LEU A 101 -2.93 -2.43 4.94
CA LEU A 101 -3.60 -3.71 5.19
C LEU A 101 -4.03 -4.38 3.89
N ILE A 102 -4.52 -3.62 2.90
CA ILE A 102 -4.87 -4.15 1.58
C ILE A 102 -3.64 -4.81 0.93
N ASP A 103 -2.49 -4.14 0.92
CA ASP A 103 -1.22 -4.73 0.45
C ASP A 103 -0.90 -6.04 1.19
N ALA A 104 -0.93 -6.01 2.52
CA ALA A 104 -0.63 -7.18 3.33
C ALA A 104 -1.60 -8.33 3.08
N TYR A 105 -2.90 -8.06 2.92
CA TYR A 105 -3.90 -9.07 2.61
C TYR A 105 -3.67 -9.69 1.23
N CYS A 106 -3.43 -8.88 0.20
CA CYS A 106 -3.12 -9.38 -1.14
C CYS A 106 -1.91 -10.31 -1.14
N ARG A 107 -0.79 -9.87 -0.53
CA ARG A 107 0.45 -10.66 -0.42
C ARG A 107 0.32 -11.95 0.39
N ASN A 108 -0.77 -12.10 1.16
CA ASN A 108 -1.04 -13.30 1.96
C ASN A 108 -2.26 -14.09 1.44
N GLY A 109 -2.73 -13.81 0.22
CA GLY A 109 -3.88 -14.50 -0.39
C GLY A 109 -5.23 -14.22 0.30
N LEU A 110 -5.31 -13.20 1.16
CA LEU A 110 -6.51 -12.85 1.92
C LEU A 110 -7.40 -11.88 1.13
N LEU A 111 -7.68 -12.20 -0.13
CA LEU A 111 -8.36 -11.29 -1.08
C LEU A 111 -9.73 -10.84 -0.60
N GLY A 112 -10.53 -11.71 0.02
CA GLY A 112 -11.84 -11.32 0.56
C GLY A 112 -11.74 -10.25 1.65
N LYS A 113 -10.67 -10.24 2.45
CA LYS A 113 -10.40 -9.16 3.42
C LYS A 113 -9.95 -7.87 2.72
N ALA A 114 -9.16 -7.99 1.65
CA ALA A 114 -8.72 -6.84 0.85
C ALA A 114 -9.89 -6.13 0.17
N GLU A 115 -10.77 -6.89 -0.49
CA GLU A 115 -12.01 -6.40 -1.13
C GLU A 115 -12.93 -5.74 -0.10
N ALA A 116 -13.22 -6.42 1.01
CA ALA A 116 -14.08 -5.88 2.06
C ALA A 116 -13.54 -4.57 2.67
N LEU A 117 -12.20 -4.46 2.82
CA LEU A 117 -11.57 -3.25 3.34
C LEU A 117 -11.57 -2.10 2.32
N LEU A 118 -11.40 -2.41 1.03
CA LEU A 118 -11.55 -1.44 -0.06
C LEU A 118 -12.95 -0.84 -0.04
N ASP A 119 -13.98 -1.69 -0.08
CA ASP A 119 -15.38 -1.26 -0.13
C ASP A 119 -15.76 -0.41 1.09
N ARG A 120 -15.36 -0.88 2.28
CA ARG A 120 -15.55 -0.13 3.53
C ARG A 120 -14.87 1.25 3.48
N GLY A 121 -13.69 1.34 2.89
CA GLY A 121 -12.96 2.61 2.76
C GLY A 121 -13.64 3.59 1.82
N ILE A 122 -14.20 3.09 0.71
CA ILE A 122 -14.97 3.89 -0.25
C ILE A 122 -16.25 4.43 0.41
N VAL A 123 -17.00 3.57 1.12
CA VAL A 123 -18.23 3.96 1.84
C VAL A 123 -17.95 5.05 2.89
N LYS A 124 -16.76 5.04 3.48
CA LYS A 124 -16.30 6.08 4.42
C LYS A 124 -15.82 7.38 3.76
N GLY A 125 -15.96 7.51 2.44
CA GLY A 125 -15.57 8.70 1.68
C GLY A 125 -14.08 8.78 1.37
N GLY A 126 -13.33 7.69 1.61
CA GLY A 126 -11.94 7.60 1.22
C GLY A 126 -11.79 7.32 -0.28
N ASN A 127 -10.76 7.89 -0.90
CA ASN A 127 -10.47 7.65 -2.31
C ASN A 127 -9.33 6.64 -2.47
N PRO A 128 -9.55 5.45 -3.07
CA PRO A 128 -8.50 4.50 -3.39
C PRO A 128 -7.40 5.13 -4.24
N SER A 129 -6.15 4.78 -3.94
CA SER A 129 -4.99 5.27 -4.70
C SER A 129 -4.61 4.31 -5.81
N VAL A 130 -3.76 4.76 -6.74
CA VAL A 130 -3.13 3.88 -7.75
C VAL A 130 -2.53 2.61 -7.12
N ASN A 131 -1.88 2.75 -5.95
CA ASN A 131 -1.28 1.63 -5.24
C ASN A 131 -2.34 0.61 -4.76
N THR A 132 -3.52 1.08 -4.36
CA THR A 132 -4.61 0.20 -3.90
C THR A 132 -5.04 -0.76 -4.99
N TRP A 133 -5.31 -0.23 -6.17
CA TRP A 133 -5.69 -1.01 -7.33
C TRP A 133 -4.56 -1.91 -7.81
N TYR A 134 -3.33 -1.42 -7.78
CA TYR A 134 -2.15 -2.19 -8.13
C TYR A 134 -1.93 -3.41 -7.20
N TYR A 135 -2.10 -3.26 -5.88
CA TYR A 135 -1.99 -4.37 -4.94
C TYR A 135 -3.08 -5.43 -5.17
N LEU A 136 -4.31 -4.99 -5.45
CA LEU A 136 -5.40 -5.91 -5.80
C LEU A 136 -5.11 -6.66 -7.10
N ALA A 137 -4.61 -5.96 -8.14
CA ALA A 137 -4.24 -6.61 -9.40
C ALA A 137 -3.18 -7.70 -9.20
N GLY A 138 -2.14 -7.42 -8.40
CA GLY A 138 -1.13 -8.43 -8.04
C GLY A 138 -1.73 -9.63 -7.31
N GLY A 139 -2.54 -9.39 -6.27
CA GLY A 139 -3.18 -10.46 -5.52
C GLY A 139 -4.14 -11.31 -6.37
N TYR A 140 -4.90 -10.69 -7.28
CA TYR A 140 -5.78 -11.43 -8.21
C TYR A 140 -5.01 -12.29 -9.20
N ILE A 141 -3.82 -11.86 -9.64
CA ILE A 141 -2.97 -12.69 -10.51
C ILE A 141 -2.47 -13.91 -9.75
N GLU A 142 -1.99 -13.72 -8.52
CA GLU A 142 -1.52 -14.82 -7.67
C GLU A 142 -2.63 -15.84 -7.38
N ASP A 143 -3.88 -15.39 -7.28
CA ASP A 143 -5.06 -16.25 -7.10
C ASP A 143 -5.73 -16.69 -8.43
N VAL A 144 -5.08 -16.44 -9.58
CA VAL A 144 -5.57 -16.84 -10.91
C VAL A 144 -6.92 -16.20 -11.30
N GLN A 145 -7.33 -15.14 -10.61
CA GLN A 145 -8.51 -14.32 -10.92
C GLN A 145 -8.19 -13.21 -11.95
N VAL A 146 -7.58 -13.58 -13.07
CA VAL A 146 -7.05 -12.61 -14.05
C VAL A 146 -8.07 -11.58 -14.58
N PRO A 147 -9.36 -11.91 -14.81
CA PRO A 147 -10.35 -10.89 -15.19
C PRO A 147 -10.46 -9.75 -14.16
N LYS A 148 -10.44 -10.07 -12.86
CA LYS A 148 -10.44 -9.04 -11.80
C LYS A 148 -9.12 -8.27 -11.76
N ALA A 149 -8.00 -8.92 -12.08
CA ALA A 149 -6.70 -8.27 -12.16
C ALA A 149 -6.67 -7.19 -13.26
N VAL A 150 -7.21 -7.51 -14.43
CA VAL A 150 -7.35 -6.57 -15.55
C VAL A 150 -8.20 -5.36 -15.12
N GLU A 151 -9.37 -5.59 -14.52
CA GLU A 151 -10.24 -4.51 -14.06
C GLU A 151 -9.58 -3.63 -12.98
N ALA A 152 -8.88 -4.23 -12.02
CA ALA A 152 -8.11 -3.50 -11.04
C ALA A 152 -7.00 -2.67 -11.71
N LEU A 153 -6.28 -3.24 -12.68
CA LEU A 153 -5.24 -2.52 -13.39
C LEU A 153 -5.78 -1.37 -14.25
N LYS A 154 -6.92 -1.54 -14.93
CA LYS A 154 -7.63 -0.44 -15.63
C LYS A 154 -7.96 0.69 -14.66
N LYS A 155 -8.48 0.39 -13.47
CA LYS A 155 -8.73 1.39 -12.42
C LYS A 155 -7.46 2.07 -11.92
N ALA A 156 -6.35 1.33 -11.79
CA ALA A 156 -5.05 1.90 -11.42
C ALA A 156 -4.58 2.93 -12.46
N ILE A 157 -4.66 2.59 -13.75
CA ILE A 157 -4.27 3.42 -14.88
C ILE A 157 -5.09 4.73 -14.88
N LEU A 158 -6.41 4.66 -14.69
CA LEU A 158 -7.29 5.84 -14.68
C LEU A 158 -6.98 6.87 -13.57
N VAL A 159 -6.36 6.45 -12.47
CA VAL A 159 -6.05 7.32 -11.32
C VAL A 159 -4.54 7.53 -11.13
N CYS A 160 -3.73 7.11 -12.09
CA CYS A 160 -2.28 7.16 -11.96
C CYS A 160 -1.73 8.58 -12.21
N PRO A 161 -0.66 8.99 -11.52
CA PRO A 161 0.07 10.20 -11.90
C PRO A 161 0.89 9.93 -13.18
N SER A 162 1.16 10.99 -13.95
CA SER A 162 2.00 10.89 -15.16
C SER A 162 3.33 10.19 -14.86
N ASN A 163 3.71 9.22 -15.70
CA ASN A 163 4.90 8.36 -15.57
C ASN A 163 4.84 7.24 -14.51
N TRP A 164 3.70 6.96 -13.89
CA TRP A 164 3.53 5.71 -13.15
C TRP A 164 3.63 4.51 -14.10
N LYS A 165 4.26 3.42 -13.65
CA LYS A 165 4.42 2.21 -14.46
C LYS A 165 4.00 0.98 -13.65
N PRO A 166 3.06 0.16 -14.16
CA PRO A 166 2.77 -1.13 -13.53
C PRO A 166 4.00 -2.04 -13.59
N SER A 167 4.06 -3.05 -12.71
CA SER A 167 5.08 -4.10 -12.84
C SER A 167 4.93 -4.80 -14.19
N LYS A 168 6.09 -5.24 -14.71
CA LYS A 168 6.16 -6.04 -15.93
C LYS A 168 5.38 -7.34 -15.77
N ASP A 169 5.44 -7.96 -14.61
CA ASP A 169 4.80 -9.25 -14.34
C ASP A 169 3.27 -9.11 -14.36
N THR A 170 2.73 -8.10 -13.66
CA THR A 170 1.28 -7.83 -13.64
C THR A 170 0.76 -7.52 -15.04
N LEU A 171 1.51 -6.74 -15.81
CA LEU A 171 1.14 -6.40 -17.18
C LEU A 171 1.22 -7.62 -18.11
N SER A 172 2.28 -8.42 -18.02
CA SER A 172 2.47 -9.60 -18.88
C SER A 172 1.36 -10.62 -18.64
N ALA A 173 0.99 -10.87 -17.38
CA ALA A 173 -0.13 -11.74 -17.04
C ALA A 173 -1.47 -11.26 -17.62
N CYS A 174 -1.71 -9.94 -17.65
CA CYS A 174 -2.91 -9.38 -18.27
C CYS A 174 -2.89 -9.56 -19.79
N LEU A 175 -1.75 -9.34 -20.45
CA LEU A 175 -1.59 -9.52 -21.89
C LEU A 175 -1.75 -11.00 -22.31
N GLU A 176 -1.12 -11.92 -21.58
CA GLU A 176 -1.28 -13.37 -21.82
C GLU A 176 -2.73 -13.82 -21.66
N TYR A 177 -3.46 -13.24 -20.71
CA TYR A 177 -4.89 -13.52 -20.56
C TYR A 177 -5.68 -13.09 -21.78
N PHE A 178 -5.42 -11.89 -22.30
CA PHE A 178 -6.05 -11.40 -23.52
C PHE A 178 -5.75 -12.27 -24.74
N GLU A 179 -4.49 -12.66 -24.93
CA GLU A 179 -4.08 -13.57 -26.01
C GLU A 179 -4.83 -14.91 -25.95
N ARG A 180 -5.01 -15.48 -24.75
CA ARG A 180 -5.73 -16.75 -24.58
C ARG A 180 -7.24 -16.65 -24.82
N GLN A 181 -7.84 -15.50 -24.53
CA GLN A 181 -9.27 -15.30 -24.78
C GLN A 181 -9.57 -15.02 -26.26
N GLY A 182 -8.58 -14.56 -27.03
CA GLY A 182 -8.78 -14.13 -28.41
C GLY A 182 -9.66 -12.89 -28.55
N ASP A 183 -9.87 -12.15 -27.46
CA ASP A 183 -10.69 -10.94 -27.45
C ASP A 183 -9.86 -9.72 -27.87
N VAL A 184 -9.77 -9.54 -29.19
CA VAL A 184 -9.04 -8.44 -29.82
C VAL A 184 -9.53 -7.08 -29.32
N GLU A 185 -10.83 -6.90 -29.15
CA GLU A 185 -11.41 -5.60 -28.78
C GLU A 185 -10.98 -5.16 -27.37
N GLN A 186 -11.09 -6.05 -26.38
CA GLN A 186 -10.64 -5.74 -25.03
C GLN A 186 -9.12 -5.53 -24.95
N THR A 187 -8.37 -6.26 -25.78
CA THR A 187 -6.91 -6.11 -25.86
C THR A 187 -6.53 -4.74 -26.42
N GLU A 188 -7.15 -4.33 -27.53
CA GLU A 188 -6.91 -3.01 -28.14
C GLU A 188 -7.31 -1.87 -27.22
N GLU A 189 -8.46 -2.00 -26.52
CA GLU A 189 -8.89 -1.02 -25.51
C GLU A 189 -7.83 -0.87 -24.41
N PHE A 190 -7.37 -1.98 -23.84
CA PHE A 190 -6.39 -1.97 -22.78
C PHE A 190 -5.05 -1.38 -23.23
N VAL A 191 -4.56 -1.74 -24.42
CA VAL A 191 -3.33 -1.17 -25.01
C VAL A 191 -3.46 0.34 -25.23
N ARG A 192 -4.62 0.80 -25.70
CA ARG A 192 -4.88 2.23 -25.90
C ARG A 192 -4.84 3.02 -24.59
N MET A 193 -5.40 2.48 -23.51
CA MET A 193 -5.34 3.12 -22.19
C MET A 193 -3.89 3.35 -21.74
N LEU A 194 -3.00 2.38 -21.99
CA LEU A 194 -1.59 2.49 -21.64
C LEU A 194 -0.86 3.60 -22.42
N LYS A 195 -1.32 3.96 -23.62
CA LYS A 195 -0.77 5.08 -24.40
C LYS A 195 -1.28 6.44 -23.92
N VAL A 196 -2.58 6.55 -23.63
CA VAL A 196 -3.19 7.81 -23.17
C VAL A 196 -2.51 8.29 -21.89
N GLU A 197 -2.22 7.37 -20.97
CA GLU A 197 -1.56 7.69 -19.70
C GLU A 197 -0.02 7.80 -19.80
N GLY A 198 0.54 7.69 -21.01
CA GLY A 198 1.98 7.80 -21.23
C GLY A 198 2.81 6.69 -20.57
N ILE A 199 2.19 5.54 -20.27
CA ILE A 199 2.86 4.41 -19.61
C ILE A 199 3.87 3.77 -20.56
N PHE A 200 3.53 3.71 -21.85
CA PHE A 200 4.41 3.26 -22.93
C PHE A 200 4.72 4.36 -23.94
N SER A 201 5.88 4.22 -24.58
CA SER A 201 6.18 5.04 -25.76
C SER A 201 5.28 4.63 -26.91
N THR A 202 5.02 5.56 -27.84
CA THR A 202 4.27 5.30 -29.07
C THR A 202 4.79 4.07 -29.81
N ALA A 203 6.12 3.89 -29.86
CA ALA A 203 6.74 2.74 -30.52
C ALA A 203 6.44 1.39 -29.84
N VAL A 204 6.32 1.33 -28.52
CA VAL A 204 5.96 0.10 -27.79
C VAL A 204 4.47 -0.20 -27.96
N HIS A 205 3.63 0.84 -27.90
CA HIS A 205 2.20 0.72 -28.17
C HIS A 205 1.92 0.18 -29.59
N ASP A 206 2.57 0.73 -30.60
CA ASP A 206 2.30 0.35 -31.99
C ASP A 206 2.75 -1.10 -32.27
N ARG A 207 3.81 -1.57 -31.59
CA ARG A 207 4.20 -3.00 -31.61
C ARG A 207 3.16 -3.90 -30.94
N LEU A 208 2.61 -3.50 -29.80
CA LEU A 208 1.56 -4.28 -29.13
C LEU A 208 0.31 -4.39 -30.02
N LEU A 209 -0.06 -3.33 -30.73
CA LEU A 209 -1.17 -3.36 -31.69
C LEU A 209 -0.89 -4.20 -32.93
N SER A 210 0.34 -4.23 -33.46
CA SER A 210 0.64 -5.09 -34.62
C SER A 210 0.52 -6.57 -34.28
N PHE A 211 0.95 -6.99 -33.08
CA PHE A 211 0.78 -8.37 -32.63
C PHE A 211 -0.68 -8.83 -32.56
N ILE A 212 -1.60 -7.91 -32.28
CA ILE A 212 -3.05 -8.20 -32.22
C ILE A 212 -3.67 -8.33 -33.61
N LYS A 213 -3.14 -7.61 -34.62
CA LYS A 213 -3.68 -7.61 -35.99
C LYS A 213 -3.15 -8.74 -36.86
N ASP A 214 -1.97 -9.27 -36.52
CA ASP A 214 -1.27 -10.30 -37.28
C ASP A 214 -1.51 -11.73 -36.74
N GLY A 215 -2.27 -11.89 -35.64
CA GLY A 215 -2.65 -13.18 -35.02
C GLY A 215 -4.09 -13.58 -35.32
#